data_AF-A0A8T1M1Y3-F1
#
_entry.id   AF-A0A8T1M1Y3-F1
#
_cell.length_a   1.000
_cell.length_b   1.000
_cell.length_c   1.000
_cell.angle_alpha   90.00
_cell.angle_beta   90.00
_cell.angle_gamma   90.00
#
_symmetry.space_group_name_H-M   'P 1'
#
loop_
_entity.id
_entity.type
_entity.pdbx_description
1 polymer ?
#
loop_
_entity_poly.entity_id
_entity_poly.type
_entity_poly.pdbx_seq_one_letter_code
_entity_poly.pdbx_strand_id
1 'polypeptide(L)' 'MVNKELVKKLLQQLDKNGDGKIDVNELKMFLDREKWPVSREKVLDFIKLYDRNQDEMLDLDELCTVLAE' A
#
# COMPACT_ATOMS: atom_id res chain seq x y z
N MET A 1 4.35 -5.13 18.17
CA MET A 1 2.94 -4.70 17.98
C MET A 1 2.95 -3.70 16.85
N VAL A 2 2.53 -4.11 15.65
CA VAL A 2 2.37 -3.14 14.57
C VAL A 2 1.26 -2.18 14.96
N ASN A 3 1.55 -0.90 14.87
CA ASN A 3 0.65 0.12 15.34
C ASN A 3 -0.45 0.30 14.29
N LYS A 4 -1.62 -0.33 14.49
CA LYS A 4 -2.77 -0.23 13.57
C LYS A 4 -3.15 1.23 13.28
N GLU A 5 -2.87 2.14 14.21
CA GLU A 5 -3.05 3.57 14.02
C GLU A 5 -2.14 4.17 12.92
N LEU A 6 -0.89 3.70 12.82
CA LEU A 6 0.04 4.12 11.77
C LEU A 6 -0.44 3.64 10.40
N VAL A 7 -0.87 2.38 10.32
CA VAL A 7 -1.38 1.78 9.08
C VAL A 7 -2.64 2.49 8.62
N LYS A 8 -3.55 2.79 9.56
CA LYS A 8 -4.76 3.55 9.27
C LYS A 8 -4.46 4.97 8.77
N LYS A 9 -3.46 5.64 9.35
CA LYS A 9 -3.00 6.96 8.86
C LYS A 9 -2.39 6.87 7.47
N LEU A 10 -1.61 5.82 7.19
CA LEU A 10 -1.04 5.59 5.86
C LEU A 10 -2.14 5.34 4.83
N LEU A 11 -3.09 4.45 5.11
CA LEU A 11 -4.26 4.23 4.26
C LEU A 11 -5.00 5.53 3.98
N GLN A 12 -5.31 6.34 4.99
CA GLN A 12 -5.97 7.64 4.78
C GLN A 12 -5.18 8.61 3.88
N GLN A 13 -3.85 8.45 3.78
CA GLN A 13 -3.02 9.26 2.89
C GLN A 13 -2.93 8.71 1.47
N LEU A 14 -2.90 7.38 1.35
CA LEU A 14 -2.70 6.62 0.12
C LEU A 14 -4.02 6.35 -0.62
N ASP A 15 -5.04 5.85 0.08
CA ASP A 15 -6.38 5.51 -0.40
C ASP A 15 -7.11 6.77 -0.88
N LYS A 16 -7.17 6.96 -2.20
CA LYS A 16 -7.82 8.11 -2.83
C LYS A 16 -9.25 7.80 -3.22
N ASN A 17 -9.51 6.54 -3.57
CA ASN A 17 -10.81 6.11 -4.05
C ASN A 17 -11.79 5.80 -2.87
N GLY A 18 -11.26 5.61 -1.66
CA GLY A 18 -11.99 5.35 -0.43
C GLY A 18 -12.46 3.90 -0.28
N ASP A 19 -11.86 2.94 -0.98
CA ASP A 19 -12.25 1.53 -0.96
C ASP A 19 -11.65 0.75 0.25
N GLY A 20 -10.79 1.41 1.02
CA GLY A 20 -10.15 0.83 2.21
C GLY A 20 -8.95 -0.07 1.89
N LYS A 21 -8.48 -0.08 0.64
CA LYS A 21 -7.33 -0.81 0.14
C LYS A 21 -6.45 0.14 -0.66
N ILE A 22 -5.22 -0.29 -0.94
CA ILE A 22 -4.27 0.47 -1.75
C ILE A 22 -4.02 -0.25 -3.06
N ASP A 23 -4.39 0.38 -4.17
CA ASP A 23 -4.08 -0.14 -5.49
C ASP A 23 -2.72 0.35 -6.03
N VAL A 24 -2.24 -0.29 -7.09
CA VAL A 24 -0.95 0.03 -7.75
C VAL A 24 -0.83 1.51 -8.14
N ASN A 25 -1.92 2.13 -8.59
CA ASN A 25 -1.91 3.52 -9.02
C ASN A 25 -1.84 4.44 -7.81
N GLU A 26 -2.56 4.15 -6.73
CA GLU A 26 -2.53 4.93 -5.48
C GLU A 26 -1.15 4.92 -4.83
N LEU A 27 -0.54 3.74 -4.71
CA LEU A 27 0.82 3.61 -4.18
C LEU A 27 1.83 4.32 -5.09
N LYS A 28 1.71 4.17 -6.41
CA LYS A 28 2.58 4.87 -7.36
C LYS A 28 2.42 6.39 -7.27
N MET A 29 1.20 6.90 -7.21
CA MET A 29 0.91 8.33 -7.10
C MET A 29 1.50 8.93 -5.82
N PHE A 30 1.44 8.18 -4.72
CA PHE A 30 2.06 8.58 -3.46
C PHE A 30 3.59 8.62 -3.57
N LEU A 31 4.21 7.59 -4.12
CA LEU A 31 5.66 7.53 -4.33
C LEU A 31 6.16 8.66 -5.24
N ASP A 32 5.43 8.93 -6.33
CA ASP A 32 5.72 10.06 -7.22
C ASP A 32 5.60 11.40 -6.48
N ARG A 33 4.61 11.56 -5.59
CA ARG A 33 4.41 12.76 -4.75
C ARG A 33 5.55 12.97 -3.75
N GLU A 34 6.05 11.91 -3.14
CA GLU A 34 7.18 11.93 -2.20
C GLU A 34 8.55 12.07 -2.91
N LYS A 35 8.54 12.32 -4.24
CA LYS A 35 9.74 12.43 -5.09
C LYS A 35 10.57 11.15 -5.15
N TRP A 36 9.93 10.00 -4.96
CA TRP A 36 10.51 8.67 -5.07
C TRP A 36 9.88 7.95 -6.26
N PRO A 37 10.21 8.34 -7.51
CA PRO A 37 9.61 7.72 -8.69
C PRO A 37 10.04 6.25 -8.78
N VAL A 38 9.06 5.36 -8.73
CA VAL A 38 9.24 3.91 -8.85
C VAL A 38 8.48 3.43 -10.09
N SER A 39 9.08 2.47 -10.83
CA SER A 39 8.42 1.88 -11.98
C SER A 39 7.18 1.10 -11.57
N ARG A 40 6.15 1.10 -12.41
CA ARG A 40 4.90 0.35 -12.16
C ARG A 40 5.17 -1.12 -11.85
N GLU A 41 6.13 -1.73 -12.53
CA GLU A 41 6.53 -3.13 -12.31
C GLU A 41 7.02 -3.36 -10.88
N LYS A 42 7.87 -2.48 -10.33
CA LYS A 42 8.33 -2.60 -8.94
C LYS A 42 7.21 -2.41 -7.92
N VAL A 43 6.26 -1.51 -8.20
CA VAL A 43 5.08 -1.33 -7.36
C VAL A 43 4.20 -2.58 -7.40
N LEU A 44 4.02 -3.18 -8.58
CA LEU A 44 3.29 -4.44 -8.73
C LEU A 44 3.99 -5.61 -8.02
N ASP A 45 5.30 -5.75 -8.16
CA ASP A 45 6.06 -6.79 -7.47
C ASP A 45 5.97 -6.62 -5.94
N PHE A 46 6.01 -5.37 -5.47
CA PHE A 46 5.81 -5.05 -4.07
C PHE A 46 4.42 -5.46 -3.58
N ILE A 47 3.36 -5.08 -4.30
CA ILE A 47 1.98 -5.47 -3.95
C ILE A 47 1.87 -6.99 -3.93
N LYS A 48 2.31 -7.67 -4.99
CA LYS A 48 2.26 -9.15 -5.09
C LYS A 48 3.02 -9.88 -4.00
N LEU A 49 4.05 -9.27 -3.40
CA LEU A 49 4.82 -9.89 -2.33
C LEU A 49 4.01 -10.00 -1.03
N TYR A 50 3.08 -9.06 -0.81
CA TYR A 50 2.34 -8.93 0.43
C TYR A 50 0.81 -9.12 0.30
N ASP A 51 0.31 -9.09 -0.93
CA ASP A 51 -1.06 -9.45 -1.31
C ASP A 51 -1.28 -10.95 -1.05
N ARG A 52 -1.88 -11.24 0.11
CA ARG A 52 -2.14 -12.60 0.59
C ARG A 52 -3.46 -13.12 0.06
N ASN A 53 -4.42 -12.21 -0.13
CA ASN A 53 -5.77 -12.56 -0.57
C ASN A 53 -5.88 -12.65 -2.11
N GLN A 54 -4.83 -12.24 -2.83
CA GLN A 54 -4.67 -12.23 -4.29
C GLN A 54 -5.69 -11.32 -5.02
N ASP A 55 -6.05 -10.21 -4.41
CA ASP A 55 -6.96 -9.21 -4.99
C ASP A 55 -6.24 -8.08 -5.76
N GLU A 56 -4.91 -8.18 -5.90
CA GLU A 56 -4.03 -7.19 -6.53
C GLU A 56 -4.00 -5.83 -5.82
N MET A 57 -4.45 -5.76 -4.57
CA MET A 57 -4.46 -4.59 -3.70
C MET A 57 -3.81 -4.91 -2.35
N LEU A 58 -3.56 -3.89 -1.54
CA LEU A 58 -3.09 -4.06 -0.16
C LEU A 58 -4.12 -3.53 0.83
N ASP A 59 -4.69 -4.42 1.62
CA ASP A 59 -5.61 -4.06 2.70
C ASP A 59 -4.89 -3.69 4.02
N LEU A 60 -5.67 -3.29 5.03
CA LEU A 60 -5.17 -2.94 6.37
C LEU A 60 -4.29 -4.02 7.02
N ASP A 61 -4.67 -5.28 6.88
CA ASP A 61 -3.99 -6.43 7.51
C ASP A 61 -2.72 -6.79 6.72
N GLU A 62 -2.75 -6.66 5.40
CA GLU A 62 -1.59 -6.85 4.52
C GLU A 62 -0.55 -5.73 4.71
N LEU A 63 -0.97 -4.47 4.77
CA LEU A 63 -0.10 -3.34 5.12
C LEU A 63 0.44 -3.42 6.55
N CYS A 64 -0.34 -3.94 7.49
CA CYS A 64 0.16 -4.24 8.84
C CYS A 64 1.32 -5.23 8.76
N THR A 65 1.23 -6.24 7.91
CA THR A 65 2.30 -7.24 7.73
C THR A 65 3.55 -6.58 7.12
N VAL A 66 3.39 -5.75 6.08
CA VAL A 66 4.49 -5.00 5.45
C VAL A 66 5.27 -4.16 6.48
N LEU A 67 4.55 -3.50 7.38
CA LEU A 67 5.15 -2.62 8.41
C LEU A 67 5.53 -3.36 9.69
N ALA A 68 5.28 -4.67 9.75
CA ALA A 68 5.68 -5.55 10.86
C ALA A 68 7.10 -6.09 10.72
N GLU A 69 7.60 -6.18 9.49
CA GLU A 69 8.98 -6.56 9.17
C GLU A 69 9.96 -5.42 9.49
#